data_AF-A0A7I9WC48-F1
#
_entry.id   AF-A0A7I9WC48-F1
#
_cell.length_a   1.000
_cell.length_b   1.000
_cell.length_c   1.000
_cell.angle_alpha   90.00
_cell.angle_beta   90.00
_cell.angle_gamma   90.00
#
_symmetry.space_group_name_H-M   'P 1'
#
loop_
_entity.id
_entity.type
_entity.pdbx_description
1 polymer ?
#
loop_
_entity_poly.entity_id
_entity_poly.type
_entity_poly.pdbx_seq_one_letter_code
_entity_poly.pdbx_strand_id
1 'polypeptide(L)'
;MRPGDANETAYAWRSILARDNGSGPVGFMLTRQGAGVEGTSAEVWLGGYVLGGGNPADDADVIIIATGSELQLAVQAKKVLADKEITAYVVSMPCVEWFESQPGNRDAVLPQLSGLWRSRRRSRRAGTSSSATPAKSCPSSTTAPADDKTLFREYGFTPEAVVAAARSIDK
;
A
#
# COMPACT_ATOMS: atom_id res chain seq x y z
N MET A 1 11.57 -2.76 -2.86
CA MET A 1 10.59 -3.85 -2.72
C MET A 1 10.30 -4.10 -1.25
N ARG A 2 9.06 -3.86 -0.81
CA ARG A 2 8.59 -4.04 0.57
C ARG A 2 7.33 -4.90 0.59
N PRO A 3 7.48 -6.24 0.51
CA PRO A 3 6.35 -7.17 0.40
C PRO A 3 5.52 -7.20 1.69
N GLY A 4 4.20 -7.33 1.55
CA GLY A 4 3.23 -7.32 2.65
C GLY A 4 3.08 -8.64 3.40
N ASP A 5 3.45 -9.76 2.78
CA ASP A 5 3.37 -11.10 3.36
C ASP A 5 4.45 -12.04 2.77
N ALA A 6 4.36 -13.32 3.15
CA ALA A 6 5.27 -14.35 2.66
C ALA A 6 5.09 -14.64 1.15
N ASN A 7 3.87 -14.60 0.62
CA ASN A 7 3.62 -14.88 -0.80
C ASN A 7 4.17 -13.77 -1.69
N GLU A 8 3.91 -12.50 -1.37
CA GLU A 8 4.51 -11.37 -2.07
C GLU A 8 6.02 -11.42 -2.02
N THR A 9 6.61 -11.87 -0.91
CA THR A 9 8.06 -12.07 -0.80
C THR A 9 8.56 -13.10 -1.81
N ALA A 10 7.86 -14.24 -1.94
CA ALA A 10 8.21 -15.28 -2.91
C ALA A 10 8.04 -14.79 -4.37
N TYR A 11 6.93 -14.10 -4.68
CA TYR A 11 6.68 -13.56 -6.01
C TYR A 11 7.66 -12.45 -6.38
N ALA A 12 8.02 -11.59 -5.43
CA ALA A 12 9.07 -10.58 -5.59
C ALA A 12 10.39 -11.23 -6.01
N TRP A 13 10.83 -12.27 -5.29
CA TRP A 13 12.06 -12.99 -5.64
C TRP A 13 12.00 -13.60 -7.03
N ARG A 14 10.87 -14.22 -7.38
CA ARG A 14 10.65 -14.77 -8.73
C ARG A 14 10.85 -13.69 -9.80
N SER A 15 10.21 -12.53 -9.65
CA SER A 15 10.30 -11.45 -10.64
C SER A 15 11.67 -10.80 -10.72
N ILE A 16 12.40 -10.73 -9.61
CA ILE A 16 13.78 -10.23 -9.59
C ILE A 16 14.70 -11.19 -10.35
N LEU A 17 14.59 -12.49 -10.08
CA LEU A 17 15.40 -13.52 -10.75
C LEU A 17 15.07 -13.61 -12.25
N ALA A 18 13.79 -13.45 -12.61
CA ALA A 18 13.33 -13.41 -14.00
C ALA A 18 13.71 -12.10 -14.72
N ARG A 19 14.10 -11.05 -13.98
CA ARG A 19 14.41 -9.70 -14.49
C ARG A 19 13.23 -9.01 -15.18
N ASP A 20 12.01 -9.23 -14.68
CA ASP A 20 10.78 -8.66 -15.25
C ASP A 20 10.81 -7.12 -15.29
N ASN A 21 11.52 -6.49 -14.35
CA ASN A 21 11.63 -5.03 -14.23
C ASN A 21 13.07 -4.52 -14.48
N GLY A 22 13.82 -5.23 -15.34
CA GLY A 22 15.16 -4.84 -15.79
C GLY A 22 16.30 -5.43 -14.96
N SER A 23 17.51 -4.90 -15.17
CA SER A 23 18.77 -5.42 -14.61
C SER A 23 19.37 -4.55 -13.49
N GLY A 24 18.62 -3.54 -13.01
CA GLY A 24 19.05 -2.69 -11.91
C GLY A 24 19.08 -3.40 -10.56
N PRO A 25 19.76 -2.82 -9.55
CA PRO A 25 19.76 -3.37 -8.20
C PRO A 25 18.37 -3.28 -7.56
N VAL A 26 18.01 -4.27 -6.73
CA VAL A 26 16.74 -4.30 -6.00
C VAL A 26 17.00 -4.47 -4.51
N GLY A 27 16.50 -3.53 -3.70
CA GLY A 27 16.53 -3.59 -2.24
C GLY A 27 15.26 -4.20 -1.67
N PHE A 28 15.41 -5.16 -0.75
CA PHE A 28 14.32 -5.73 0.05
C PHE A 28 14.21 -5.05 1.42
N MET A 29 12.98 -4.72 1.80
CA MET A 29 12.64 -4.25 3.15
C MET A 29 11.72 -5.31 3.78
N LEU A 30 12.30 -6.22 4.56
CA LEU A 30 11.58 -7.33 5.19
C LEU A 30 11.30 -7.04 6.67
N THR A 31 10.16 -7.51 7.15
CA THR A 31 9.73 -7.29 8.54
C THR A 31 10.48 -8.23 9.50
N ARG A 32 10.66 -7.78 10.75
CA ARG A 32 11.13 -8.66 11.83
C ARG A 32 9.98 -9.50 12.38
N GLN A 33 8.83 -8.84 12.55
CA GLN A 33 7.58 -9.42 13.05
C GLN A 33 6.84 -10.15 11.93
N GLY A 34 5.98 -11.09 12.33
CA GLY A 34 5.09 -11.77 11.41
C GLY A 34 4.04 -10.82 10.83
N ALA A 35 3.81 -10.91 9.53
CA ALA A 35 2.73 -10.23 8.82
C ALA A 35 2.10 -11.24 7.85
N GLY A 36 0.76 -11.26 7.79
CA GLY A 36 0.00 -12.18 6.97
C GLY A 36 -1.19 -11.49 6.34
N VAL A 37 -1.30 -11.63 5.02
CA VAL A 37 -2.41 -11.09 4.23
C VAL A 37 -2.85 -12.17 3.26
N GLU A 38 -4.15 -12.45 3.22
CA GLU A 38 -4.71 -13.39 2.26
C GLU A 38 -4.98 -12.71 0.91
N GLY A 39 -4.90 -13.48 -0.19
CA GLY A 39 -5.28 -13.00 -1.52
C GLY A 39 -4.21 -12.16 -2.23
N THR A 40 -2.96 -12.17 -1.75
CA THR A 40 -1.81 -11.57 -2.44
C THR A 40 -1.49 -12.31 -3.74
N SER A 41 -1.04 -11.57 -4.75
CA SER A 41 -0.98 -12.04 -6.14
C SER A 41 0.45 -12.08 -6.68
N ALA A 42 0.68 -12.90 -7.71
CA ALA A 42 1.92 -12.85 -8.50
C ALA A 42 2.11 -11.51 -9.22
N GLU A 43 1.06 -10.68 -9.32
CA GLU A 43 1.07 -9.32 -9.84
C GLU A 43 1.99 -8.33 -9.11
N VAL A 44 2.71 -8.76 -8.07
CA VAL A 44 3.83 -8.00 -7.47
C VAL A 44 4.83 -7.48 -8.52
N TRP A 45 5.00 -8.17 -9.65
CA TRP A 45 5.85 -7.70 -10.75
C TRP A 45 5.42 -6.34 -11.33
N LEU A 46 4.15 -5.97 -11.19
CA LEU A 46 3.63 -4.65 -11.58
C LEU A 46 4.06 -3.54 -10.62
N GLY A 47 4.67 -3.86 -9.48
CA GLY A 47 5.05 -2.92 -8.43
C GLY A 47 3.90 -2.49 -7.51
N GLY A 48 2.67 -2.52 -8.01
CA GLY A 48 1.45 -2.41 -7.22
C GLY A 48 0.20 -2.84 -7.98
N TYR A 49 -0.77 -3.37 -7.25
CA TYR A 49 -1.96 -4.03 -7.80
C TYR A 49 -3.12 -3.98 -6.79
N VAL A 50 -4.34 -4.20 -7.28
CA VAL A 50 -5.55 -4.26 -6.44
C VAL A 50 -5.62 -5.62 -5.75
N LEU A 51 -5.51 -5.62 -4.42
CA LEU A 51 -5.52 -6.83 -3.61
C LEU A 51 -6.91 -7.49 -3.63
N GLY A 52 -6.96 -8.76 -4.03
CA GLY A 52 -8.21 -9.50 -4.24
C GLY A 52 -8.90 -9.20 -5.58
N GLY A 53 -8.28 -8.42 -6.48
CA GLY A 53 -8.82 -8.07 -7.78
C GLY A 53 -9.95 -7.03 -7.73
N GLY A 54 -10.73 -6.95 -8.82
CA GLY A 54 -11.76 -5.94 -9.02
C GLY A 54 -11.24 -4.70 -9.76
N ASN A 55 -12.15 -3.77 -10.04
CA ASN A 55 -11.86 -2.56 -10.79
C ASN A 55 -12.32 -1.33 -9.99
N PRO A 56 -11.41 -0.65 -9.28
CA PRO A 56 -11.74 0.53 -8.50
C PRO A 56 -12.40 1.66 -9.29
N ALA A 57 -12.31 1.65 -10.63
CA ALA A 57 -12.96 2.66 -11.46
C ALA A 57 -14.49 2.52 -11.50
N ASP A 58 -15.03 1.36 -11.16
CA ASP A 58 -16.46 1.07 -11.30
C ASP A 58 -17.27 1.63 -10.11
N ASP A 59 -16.78 1.45 -8.88
CA ASP A 59 -17.58 1.70 -7.67
C ASP A 59 -16.76 2.08 -6.41
N ALA A 60 -15.47 2.43 -6.53
CA ALA A 60 -14.67 2.75 -5.34
C ALA A 60 -15.05 4.11 -4.72
N ASP A 61 -15.51 4.08 -3.47
CA ASP A 61 -15.61 5.28 -2.63
C ASP A 61 -14.23 5.70 -2.12
N VAL A 62 -13.37 4.72 -1.80
CA VAL A 62 -12.02 4.98 -1.30
C VAL A 62 -11.03 3.89 -1.72
N ILE A 63 -9.80 4.32 -2.02
CA ILE A 63 -8.68 3.41 -2.32
C ILE A 63 -7.63 3.55 -1.21
N ILE A 64 -7.37 2.47 -0.50
CA ILE A 64 -6.36 2.38 0.57
C ILE A 64 -5.10 1.77 -0.02
N ILE A 65 -4.03 2.56 -0.13
CA ILE A 65 -2.73 2.10 -0.60
C ILE A 65 -1.86 1.74 0.60
N ALA A 66 -1.32 0.53 0.62
CA ALA A 66 -0.43 0.07 1.68
C ALA A 66 0.72 -0.78 1.13
N THR A 67 1.77 -0.91 1.94
CA THR A 67 2.97 -1.68 1.63
C THR A 67 3.41 -2.42 2.89
N GLY A 68 4.15 -3.52 2.75
CA GLY A 68 4.72 -4.21 3.91
C GLY A 68 3.71 -4.58 5.00
N SER A 69 4.16 -4.48 6.26
CA SER A 69 3.35 -4.80 7.45
C SER A 69 2.06 -4.02 7.57
N GLU A 70 1.91 -2.86 6.91
CA GLU A 70 0.68 -2.06 7.00
C GLU A 70 -0.42 -2.58 6.07
N LEU A 71 -0.12 -3.50 5.14
CA LEU A 71 -1.12 -4.09 4.25
C LEU A 71 -2.22 -4.83 5.03
N GLN A 72 -1.87 -5.51 6.13
CA GLN A 72 -2.85 -6.16 7.00
C GLN A 72 -3.83 -5.16 7.65
N LEU A 73 -3.35 -3.96 7.99
CA LEU A 73 -4.18 -2.90 8.58
C LEU A 73 -5.15 -2.35 7.53
N ALA A 74 -4.69 -2.19 6.28
CA ALA A 74 -5.54 -1.79 5.17
C ALA A 74 -6.66 -2.80 4.89
N VAL A 75 -6.36 -4.10 4.92
CA VAL A 75 -7.37 -5.16 4.76
C VAL A 75 -8.38 -5.16 5.91
N GLN A 76 -7.93 -4.98 7.15
CA GLN A 76 -8.83 -4.88 8.30
C GLN A 76 -9.73 -3.63 8.19
N ALA A 77 -9.15 -2.49 7.80
CA ALA A 77 -9.91 -1.26 7.58
C ALA A 77 -10.96 -1.39 6.47
N LYS A 78 -10.63 -2.07 5.35
CA LYS A 78 -11.58 -2.38 4.28
C LYS A 78 -12.82 -3.12 4.81
N LYS A 79 -12.63 -4.11 5.68
CA LYS A 79 -13.75 -4.85 6.29
C LYS A 79 -14.64 -3.94 7.13
N VAL A 80 -14.03 -3.11 7.99
CA VAL A 80 -14.78 -2.16 8.84
C VAL A 80 -15.53 -1.12 8.00
N LEU A 81 -14.96 -0.65 6.89
CA LEU A 81 -15.62 0.27 5.97
C LEU A 81 -16.80 -0.36 5.24
N ALA A 82 -16.70 -1.65 4.88
CA ALA A 82 -17.81 -2.38 4.27
C ALA A 82 -19.04 -2.48 5.21
N ASP A 83 -18.82 -2.68 6.51
CA ASP A 83 -19.90 -2.66 7.53
C ASP A 83 -20.60 -1.28 7.65
N LYS A 84 -20.01 -0.26 7.03
CA LYS A 84 -20.51 1.12 7.00
C LYS A 84 -20.98 1.53 5.60
N GLU A 85 -21.19 0.55 4.72
CA GLU A 85 -21.64 0.74 3.33
C GLU A 85 -20.68 1.63 2.51
N ILE A 86 -19.38 1.59 2.82
CA ILE A 86 -18.33 2.29 2.06
C ILE A 86 -17.51 1.25 1.28
N THR A 87 -17.52 1.37 -0.04
CA THR A 87 -16.81 0.50 -0.97
C THR A 87 -15.33 0.87 -1.02
N ALA A 88 -14.54 0.17 -0.20
CA ALA A 88 -13.09 0.36 -0.11
C ALA A 88 -12.32 -0.68 -0.93
N TYR A 89 -11.38 -0.21 -1.76
CA TYR A 89 -10.38 -1.05 -2.41
C TYR A 89 -9.04 -0.95 -1.71
N VAL A 90 -8.31 -2.07 -1.63
CA VAL A 90 -6.95 -2.10 -1.09
C VAL A 90 -5.98 -2.32 -2.24
N VAL A 91 -4.99 -1.43 -2.36
CA VAL A 91 -3.89 -1.57 -3.32
C VAL A 91 -2.64 -1.94 -2.54
N SER A 92 -2.08 -3.12 -2.85
CA SER A 92 -0.73 -3.46 -2.39
C SER A 92 0.28 -2.79 -3.31
N MET A 93 1.24 -2.06 -2.76
CA MET A 93 2.24 -1.28 -3.52
C MET A 93 3.69 -1.59 -3.08
N PRO A 94 4.16 -2.83 -3.20
CA PRO A 94 5.47 -3.22 -2.68
C PRO A 94 6.65 -2.50 -3.36
N CYS A 95 6.51 -1.95 -4.57
CA CYS A 95 7.54 -1.10 -5.19
C CYS A 95 6.93 -0.03 -6.09
N VAL A 96 7.01 1.20 -5.61
CA VAL A 96 6.55 2.39 -6.34
C VAL A 96 7.34 2.55 -7.64
N GLU A 97 8.65 2.32 -7.65
CA GLU A 97 9.48 2.46 -8.86
C GLU A 97 9.05 1.51 -9.98
N TRP A 98 8.71 0.26 -9.65
CA TRP A 98 8.20 -0.70 -10.64
C TRP A 98 6.82 -0.28 -11.14
N PHE A 99 5.93 0.15 -10.25
CA PHE A 99 4.61 0.66 -10.61
C PHE A 99 4.71 1.90 -11.52
N GLU A 100 5.61 2.81 -11.18
CA GLU A 100 5.98 4.01 -11.94
C GLU A 100 6.67 3.73 -13.28
N SER A 101 7.08 2.50 -13.54
CA SER A 101 7.64 2.10 -14.83
C SER A 101 6.60 1.43 -15.75
N GLN A 102 5.47 0.94 -15.21
CA GLN A 102 4.48 0.21 -16.00
C GLN A 102 3.78 1.12 -17.03
N PRO A 103 3.69 0.71 -18.30
CA PRO A 103 2.86 1.39 -19.29
C PRO A 103 1.39 0.96 -19.12
N GLY A 104 0.48 1.90 -18.85
CA GLY A 104 -0.97 1.70 -18.97
C GLY A 104 -1.70 1.03 -17.79
N ASN A 105 -1.03 0.27 -16.93
CA ASN A 105 -1.72 -0.42 -15.82
C ASN A 105 -2.06 0.49 -14.61
N ARG A 106 -1.54 1.72 -14.57
CA ARG A 106 -1.73 2.60 -13.40
C ARG A 106 -3.16 3.11 -13.28
N ASP A 107 -3.82 3.34 -14.41
CA ASP A 107 -5.16 3.91 -14.44
C ASP A 107 -6.20 2.88 -13.96
N ALA A 108 -5.94 1.58 -14.17
CA ALA A 108 -6.77 0.50 -13.64
C ALA A 108 -6.60 0.33 -12.11
N VAL A 109 -5.39 0.55 -11.58
CA VAL A 109 -5.12 0.40 -10.14
C VAL A 109 -5.48 1.68 -9.36
N LEU A 110 -5.25 2.86 -9.94
CA LEU A 110 -5.44 4.18 -9.32
C LEU A 110 -6.14 5.17 -10.29
N PRO A 111 -7.43 4.95 -10.60
CA PRO A 111 -8.16 5.71 -11.63
C PRO A 111 -8.21 7.22 -11.37
N GLN A 112 -8.43 7.66 -10.13
CA GLN A 112 -8.55 9.07 -9.77
C GLN A 112 -7.20 9.83 -9.74
N LEU A 113 -6.08 9.12 -9.71
CA LEU A 113 -4.73 9.70 -9.59
C LEU A 113 -4.01 9.84 -10.94
N SER A 114 -4.54 9.21 -12.00
CA SER A 114 -4.00 9.17 -13.37
C SER A 114 -3.70 10.56 -13.98
N GLY A 115 -4.55 11.56 -13.73
CA GLY A 115 -4.34 12.95 -14.18
C GLY A 115 -3.33 13.74 -13.33
N LEU A 116 -3.28 13.47 -12.02
CA LEU A 116 -2.34 14.12 -11.09
C LEU A 116 -0.91 13.57 -11.22
N TRP A 117 -0.78 12.30 -11.60
CA TRP A 117 0.50 11.60 -11.75
C TRP A 117 1.29 12.00 -13.00
N ARG A 118 0.62 12.33 -14.12
CA ARG A 118 1.30 12.76 -15.36
C ARG A 118 1.86 14.18 -15.29
N SER A 119 1.31 15.05 -14.43
CA SER A 119 1.70 16.47 -14.36
C SER A 119 2.77 16.80 -13.30
N ARG A 120 3.08 15.88 -12.37
CA ARG A 120 3.75 16.23 -11.12
C ARG A 120 5.18 15.66 -10.97
N ARG A 121 6.09 15.98 -11.89
CA ARG A 121 7.51 16.12 -11.52
C ARG A 121 7.60 17.43 -10.72
N ARG A 122 7.77 17.35 -9.40
CA ARG A 122 7.89 18.49 -8.43
C ARG A 122 6.59 18.88 -7.72
N SER A 123 6.01 17.99 -6.92
CA SER A 123 5.57 18.30 -5.54
C SER A 123 4.93 17.10 -4.85
N ARG A 124 5.08 17.09 -3.52
CA ARG A 124 4.72 16.12 -2.48
C ARG A 124 3.74 15.00 -2.90
N ARG A 125 4.28 13.79 -2.82
CA ARG A 125 3.75 12.48 -3.22
C ARG A 125 2.61 12.06 -2.27
N ALA A 126 1.70 11.12 -2.64
CA ALA A 126 0.72 10.38 -1.80
C ALA A 126 0.90 8.82 -1.59
N GLY A 127 1.14 8.30 -0.36
CA GLY A 127 1.49 6.92 0.07
C GLY A 127 2.16 6.80 1.48
N THR A 128 1.63 5.96 2.36
CA THR A 128 1.98 5.78 3.80
C THR A 128 3.47 5.52 4.14
N SER A 129 4.33 5.33 3.14
CA SER A 129 5.75 5.66 3.24
C SER A 129 6.09 6.83 2.31
N SER A 130 6.31 8.02 2.89
CA SER A 130 6.83 9.24 2.26
C SER A 130 5.96 9.94 1.21
N SER A 131 4.66 9.75 1.29
CA SER A 131 3.75 10.38 0.37
C SER A 131 2.35 10.51 1.06
N ALA A 132 1.62 11.63 1.02
CA ALA A 132 0.14 11.78 1.09
C ALA A 132 -0.23 12.64 2.25
N THR A 133 -1.17 13.52 1.99
CA THR A 133 -1.85 14.37 2.96
C THR A 133 -2.12 13.63 4.30
N PRO A 134 -2.04 14.34 5.43
CA PRO A 134 -1.40 13.89 6.66
C PRO A 134 -2.29 12.96 7.48
N ALA A 135 -2.40 11.70 7.09
CA ALA A 135 -2.73 10.64 8.03
C ALA A 135 -1.42 10.20 8.70
N LYS A 136 -1.07 10.91 9.80
CA LYS A 136 0.04 10.64 10.74
C LYS A 136 1.21 9.82 10.14
N SER A 137 2.08 10.49 9.40
CA SER A 137 3.41 9.97 9.06
C SER A 137 4.17 9.56 10.34
N CYS A 138 5.04 8.53 10.25
CA CYS A 138 5.94 8.10 11.33
C CYS A 138 6.36 9.28 12.22
N PRO A 139 6.12 9.23 13.55
CA PRO A 139 6.52 10.33 14.41
C PRO A 139 8.04 10.51 14.34
N SER A 140 8.48 11.77 14.23
CA SER A 140 9.88 12.18 14.21
C SER A 140 10.62 11.93 15.54
N SER A 141 9.95 11.32 16.52
CA SER A 141 10.49 11.00 17.83
C SER A 141 11.10 9.60 17.85
N THR A 142 12.32 9.53 18.37
CA THR A 142 13.13 8.35 18.68
C THR A 142 12.33 7.12 19.08
N THR A 143 12.66 5.98 18.48
CA THR A 143 12.16 4.64 18.81
C THR A 143 12.09 4.44 20.32
N ALA A 144 10.91 4.11 20.84
CA ALA A 144 10.73 3.76 22.25
C ALA A 144 10.91 2.24 22.46
N PRO A 145 11.48 1.81 23.60
CA PRO A 145 11.56 0.39 23.92
C PRO A 145 10.19 -0.14 24.33
N ALA A 146 9.51 -0.83 23.42
CA ALA A 146 8.29 -1.60 23.69
C ALA A 146 8.10 -2.70 22.63
N ASP A 147 7.14 -3.59 22.83
CA ASP A 147 6.74 -4.57 21.82
C ASP A 147 6.08 -3.90 20.61
N ASP A 148 6.08 -4.60 19.47
CA ASP A 148 5.58 -4.09 18.20
C ASP A 148 4.10 -3.67 18.27
N LYS A 149 3.25 -4.46 18.90
CA LYS A 149 1.82 -4.14 19.02
C LYS A 149 1.58 -2.87 19.82
N THR A 150 2.31 -2.68 20.92
CA THR A 150 2.26 -1.46 21.70
C THR A 150 2.70 -0.25 20.87
N LEU A 151 3.85 -0.33 20.18
CA LEU A 151 4.35 0.78 19.36
C LEU A 151 3.40 1.13 18.21
N PHE A 152 2.85 0.14 17.51
CA PHE A 152 1.88 0.36 16.44
C PHE A 152 0.64 1.09 16.96
N ARG A 153 0.11 0.70 18.12
CA ARG A 153 -1.04 1.37 18.74
C ARG A 153 -0.73 2.81 19.14
N GLU A 154 0.35 3.05 19.89
CA GLU A 154 0.71 4.39 20.38
C GLU A 154 1.00 5.37 19.23
N TYR A 155 1.64 4.90 18.16
CA TYR A 155 1.91 5.71 16.98
C TYR A 155 0.73 5.81 16.01
N GLY A 156 -0.39 5.12 16.30
CA GLY A 156 -1.61 5.21 15.52
C GLY A 156 -1.63 4.37 14.24
N PHE A 157 -0.73 3.40 14.09
CA PHE A 157 -0.80 2.38 13.05
C PHE A 157 -1.85 1.31 13.43
N THR A 158 -3.11 1.69 13.32
CA THR A 158 -4.27 0.87 13.69
C THR A 158 -5.32 0.89 12.59
N PRO A 159 -6.15 -0.16 12.44
CA PRO A 159 -7.25 -0.15 11.46
C PRO A 159 -8.21 1.02 11.67
N GLU A 160 -8.49 1.39 12.93
CA GLU A 160 -9.38 2.48 13.29
C GLU A 160 -8.85 3.83 12.77
N ALA A 161 -7.53 4.04 12.85
CA ALA A 161 -6.90 5.24 12.31
C ALA A 161 -7.00 5.28 10.77
N VAL A 162 -6.86 4.13 10.09
CA VAL A 162 -7.04 4.03 8.63
C VAL A 162 -8.49 4.32 8.25
N VAL A 163 -9.47 3.76 8.96
CA VAL A 163 -10.91 4.04 8.76
C VAL A 163 -11.24 5.52 8.97
N ALA A 164 -10.69 6.13 10.03
CA ALA A 164 -10.88 7.55 10.31
C ALA A 164 -10.27 8.43 9.22
N ALA A 165 -9.08 8.08 8.72
CA ALA A 165 -8.44 8.77 7.61
C ALA A 165 -9.27 8.66 6.32
N ALA A 166 -9.72 7.45 5.97
CA ALA A 166 -10.56 7.21 4.79
C ALA A 166 -11.83 8.08 4.80
N ARG A 167 -12.51 8.16 5.95
CA ARG A 167 -13.72 8.98 6.13
C ARG A 167 -13.48 10.49 6.10
N SER A 168 -12.25 10.94 6.30
CA SER A 168 -11.93 12.38 6.31
C SER A 168 -11.76 12.97 4.92
N ILE A 169 -11.67 12.14 3.88
CA ILE A 169 -11.42 12.57 2.49
C ILE A 169 -12.68 13.22 1.86
N ASP A 170 -13.86 12.93 2.40
CA ASP A 170 -15.16 13.38 1.89
C ASP A 170 -15.66 14.71 2.53
N LYS A 171 -14.79 15.40 3.28
CA LYS A 171 -15.05 16.72 3.88
C LYS A 171 -14.26 17.81 3.22
#